data_AF-A0A4Q3YRV5-F1
#
_entry.id   AF-A0A4Q3YRV5-F1
#
_cell.length_a   1.000
_cell.length_b   1.000
_cell.length_c   1.000
_cell.angle_alpha   90.00
_cell.angle_beta   90.00
_cell.angle_gamma   90.00
#
_symmetry.space_group_name_H-M   'P 1'
#
loop_
_entity.id
_entity.type
_entity.pdbx_description
1 polymer ?
#
loop_
_entity_poly.entity_id
_entity_poly.type
_entity_poly.pdbx_seq_one_letter_code
_entity_poly.pdbx_strand_id
1 'polypeptide(L)'
;MKVVFVGPSLSNANDLSGHQIEIRPPAVQGDMLRAVRDGATVIGLVDGGFEYTAPVWHKEILYALSRRVAVVGAASMGALRAAECQPFGMVGVGRIFNDYASGELVDDADVALLHGPMEYGFRPITLPMVNIRATLKALEDRQIFTKVEADEFERIART
;
A
#
# COMPACT_ATOMS: atom_id res chain seq x y z
N MET A 1 9.38 3.87 -19.33
CA MET A 1 9.60 2.65 -18.51
C MET A 1 8.46 2.48 -17.52
N LYS A 2 8.07 1.25 -17.15
CA LYS A 2 7.03 1.00 -16.13
C LYS A 2 7.69 0.43 -14.88
N VAL A 3 7.40 1.01 -13.72
CA VAL A 3 8.00 0.61 -12.44
C VAL A 3 6.90 0.30 -11.45
N VAL A 4 7.05 -0.72 -10.61
CA VAL A 4 6.14 -1.01 -9.49
C VAL A 4 6.94 -1.20 -8.21
N PHE A 5 6.64 -0.43 -7.18
CA PHE A 5 7.19 -0.55 -5.83
C PHE A 5 6.30 -1.47 -5.00
N VAL A 6 6.83 -2.65 -4.66
CA VAL A 6 6.05 -3.71 -4.02
C VAL A 6 6.95 -4.65 -3.22
N GLY A 7 6.40 -5.22 -2.15
CA GLY A 7 7.04 -6.22 -1.31
C GLY A 7 5.99 -7.17 -0.73
N PRO A 8 5.68 -7.07 0.58
CA PRO A 8 4.87 -8.08 1.27
C PRO A 8 3.44 -8.21 0.76
N SER A 9 2.84 -7.14 0.23
CA SER A 9 1.45 -7.20 -0.25
C SER A 9 1.30 -8.03 -1.53
N LEU A 10 2.38 -8.24 -2.28
CA LEU A 10 2.40 -9.10 -3.47
C LEU A 10 3.80 -9.70 -3.65
N SER A 11 4.14 -10.66 -2.78
CA SER A 11 5.48 -11.26 -2.72
C SER A 11 5.92 -11.98 -4.00
N ASN A 12 4.98 -12.42 -4.83
CA ASN A 12 5.23 -13.04 -6.13
C ASN A 12 5.16 -12.05 -7.31
N ALA A 13 5.31 -10.74 -7.06
CA ALA A 13 5.19 -9.71 -8.10
C ALA A 13 6.14 -9.94 -9.30
N ASN A 14 7.36 -10.44 -9.05
CA ASN A 14 8.33 -10.76 -10.12
C ASN A 14 7.83 -11.85 -11.08
N ASP A 15 7.01 -12.79 -10.60
CA ASP A 15 6.46 -13.85 -11.43
C ASP A 15 5.30 -13.34 -12.30
N LEU A 16 4.64 -12.25 -11.88
CA LEU A 16 3.46 -11.67 -12.52
C LEU A 16 3.79 -10.52 -13.49
N SER A 17 4.92 -9.84 -13.31
CA SER A 17 5.25 -8.56 -13.94
C SER A 17 5.65 -8.65 -15.41
N GLY A 18 6.00 -9.85 -15.88
CA GLY A 18 6.56 -10.06 -17.22
C GLY A 18 7.82 -9.22 -17.47
N HIS A 19 8.23 -9.10 -18.72
CA HIS A 19 9.49 -8.41 -19.07
C HIS A 19 9.36 -6.88 -19.22
N GLN A 20 8.16 -6.32 -19.04
CA GLN A 20 7.87 -4.91 -19.34
C GLN A 20 7.72 -4.02 -18.11
N ILE A 21 7.73 -4.60 -16.91
CA ILE A 21 7.55 -3.89 -15.64
C ILE A 21 8.75 -4.19 -14.76
N GLU A 22 9.45 -3.13 -14.37
CA GLU A 22 10.53 -3.21 -13.40
C GLU A 22 9.93 -3.27 -11.99
N ILE A 23 10.18 -4.37 -11.28
CA ILE A 23 9.80 -4.50 -9.88
C ILE A 23 10.89 -3.89 -9.01
N ARG A 24 10.51 -2.96 -8.15
CA ARG A 24 11.36 -2.33 -7.14
C ARG A 24 10.86 -2.69 -5.74
N PRO A 25 11.74 -2.64 -4.72
CA PRO A 25 11.37 -2.80 -3.31
C PRO A 25 10.23 -1.88 -2.86
N PRO A 26 9.64 -2.07 -1.67
CA PRO A 26 8.75 -1.08 -1.07
C PRO A 26 9.34 0.33 -1.11
N ALA A 27 8.57 1.32 -1.56
CA ALA A 27 9.07 2.67 -1.77
C ALA A 27 9.37 3.40 -0.45
N VAL A 28 10.53 4.04 -0.38
CA VAL A 28 10.88 5.00 0.67
C VAL A 28 11.11 6.39 0.07
N GLN A 29 11.32 7.39 0.94
CA GLN A 29 11.60 8.75 0.52
C GLN A 29 12.72 8.80 -0.55
N GLY A 30 12.45 9.49 -1.65
CA GLY A 30 13.38 9.68 -2.76
C GLY A 30 13.25 8.63 -3.88
N ASP A 31 12.57 7.51 -3.66
CA ASP A 31 12.43 6.45 -4.68
C ASP A 31 11.54 6.86 -5.85
N MET A 32 10.41 7.51 -5.56
CA MET A 32 9.50 8.01 -6.59
C MET A 32 10.19 9.06 -7.46
N LEU A 33 10.92 10.00 -6.84
CA LEU A 33 11.72 10.99 -7.55
C LEU A 33 12.78 10.32 -8.44
N ARG A 34 13.48 9.30 -7.92
CA ARG A 34 14.48 8.54 -8.69
C ARG A 34 13.86 7.83 -9.88
N ALA A 35 12.74 7.12 -9.71
CA ALA A 35 12.06 6.45 -10.81
C ALA A 35 11.67 7.42 -11.94
N VAL A 36 11.18 8.62 -11.61
CA VAL A 36 10.88 9.66 -12.62
C VAL A 36 12.16 10.09 -13.36
N ARG A 37 13.27 10.29 -12.65
CA ARG A 37 14.56 10.65 -13.26
C ARG A 37 15.14 9.54 -14.14
N ASP A 38 14.87 8.29 -13.79
CA ASP A 38 15.26 7.11 -14.58
C ASP A 38 14.39 6.92 -15.84
N GLY A 39 13.38 7.78 -16.06
CA GLY A 39 12.51 7.72 -17.24
C GLY A 39 11.27 6.84 -17.07
N ALA A 40 10.81 6.63 -15.83
CA ALA A 40 9.50 6.04 -15.58
C ALA A 40 8.40 6.91 -16.20
N THR A 41 7.51 6.27 -16.96
CA THR A 41 6.32 6.87 -17.56
C THR A 41 5.05 6.39 -16.85
N VAL A 42 5.14 5.28 -16.12
CA VAL A 42 4.10 4.74 -15.24
C VAL A 42 4.77 4.22 -13.98
N ILE A 43 4.22 4.57 -12.82
CA ILE A 43 4.67 4.07 -11.51
C ILE A 43 3.47 3.46 -10.77
N GLY A 44 3.58 2.19 -10.40
CA GLY A 44 2.71 1.55 -9.42
C GLY A 44 3.32 1.65 -8.03
N LEU A 45 2.53 2.07 -7.04
CA LEU A 45 2.91 2.08 -5.63
C LEU A 45 1.99 1.11 -4.89
N VAL A 46 2.54 0.06 -4.31
CA VAL A 46 1.79 -0.93 -3.51
C VAL A 46 2.24 -0.84 -2.07
N ASP A 47 3.53 -1.07 -1.84
CA ASP A 47 4.14 -1.09 -0.51
C ASP A 47 5.13 0.08 -0.36
N GLY A 48 5.22 0.59 0.86
CA GLY A 48 6.20 1.60 1.25
C GLY A 48 6.84 1.28 2.58
N GLY A 49 8.06 1.76 2.80
CA GLY A 49 8.74 1.63 4.08
C GLY A 49 8.15 2.59 5.13
N PHE A 50 8.07 2.12 6.36
CA PHE A 50 7.56 2.86 7.52
C PHE A 50 8.41 2.58 8.76
N GLU A 51 8.31 3.44 9.78
CA GLU A 51 9.00 3.39 11.08
C GLU A 51 10.54 3.52 11.03
N TYR A 52 11.23 2.56 10.41
CA TYR A 52 12.71 2.54 10.31
C TYR A 52 13.25 3.30 9.10
N THR A 53 12.36 3.80 8.24
CA THR A 53 12.69 4.59 7.05
C THR A 53 11.69 5.73 6.90
N ALA A 54 12.12 6.80 6.23
CA ALA A 54 11.19 7.87 5.88
C ALA A 54 10.24 7.35 4.77
N PRO A 55 8.91 7.39 4.98
CA PRO A 55 7.96 6.92 3.99
C PRO A 55 7.97 7.81 2.75
N VAL A 56 7.44 7.29 1.65
CA VAL A 56 7.25 8.06 0.41
C VAL A 56 6.44 9.33 0.68
N TRP A 57 6.95 10.47 0.22
CA TRP A 57 6.29 11.76 0.41
C TRP A 57 5.28 12.06 -0.68
N HIS A 58 4.17 12.69 -0.32
CA HIS A 58 3.19 13.21 -1.29
C HIS A 58 3.85 14.10 -2.35
N LYS A 59 4.84 14.90 -1.97
CA LYS A 59 5.56 15.80 -2.90
C LYS A 59 6.25 15.06 -4.04
N GLU A 60 6.72 13.84 -3.82
CA GLU A 60 7.33 13.05 -4.90
C GLU A 60 6.28 12.49 -5.87
N ILE A 61 5.12 12.12 -5.34
CA ILE A 61 3.95 11.71 -6.14
C ILE A 61 3.46 12.89 -6.98
N LEU A 62 3.25 14.05 -6.35
CA LEU A 62 2.86 15.29 -7.03
C LEU A 62 3.88 15.69 -8.09
N TYR A 63 5.17 15.52 -7.81
CA TYR A 63 6.22 15.74 -8.79
C TYR A 63 6.06 14.79 -9.99
N ALA A 64 5.91 13.48 -9.76
CA ALA A 64 5.69 12.52 -10.84
C ALA A 64 4.48 12.89 -11.72
N LEU A 65 3.35 13.21 -11.09
CA LEU A 65 2.13 13.65 -11.78
C LEU A 65 2.36 14.94 -12.60
N SER A 66 3.10 15.92 -12.04
CA SER A 66 3.47 17.15 -12.76
C SER A 66 4.33 16.90 -14.01
N ARG A 67 5.06 15.77 -14.03
CA ARG A 67 5.87 15.31 -15.17
C ARG A 67 5.09 14.43 -16.15
N ARG A 68 3.75 14.34 -16.00
CA ARG A 68 2.85 13.48 -16.77
C ARG A 68 3.19 11.99 -16.66
N VAL A 69 3.81 11.58 -15.54
CA VAL A 69 3.98 10.17 -15.19
C VAL A 69 2.67 9.69 -14.59
N ALA A 70 2.11 8.61 -15.13
CA ALA A 70 0.92 8.01 -14.54
C ALA A 70 1.31 7.33 -13.22
N VAL A 71 0.63 7.66 -12.12
CA VAL A 71 0.87 7.05 -10.81
C VAL A 71 -0.38 6.31 -10.37
N VAL A 72 -0.23 5.03 -10.03
CA VAL A 72 -1.31 4.14 -9.58
C VAL A 72 -0.98 3.62 -8.19
N GLY A 73 -1.92 3.67 -7.25
CA GLY A 73 -1.73 3.19 -5.88
C GLY A 73 -2.76 2.13 -5.46
N ALA A 74 -2.32 1.13 -4.70
CA ALA A 74 -3.17 0.04 -4.22
C ALA A 74 -2.64 -0.58 -2.91
N ALA A 75 -3.45 -1.46 -2.32
CA ALA A 75 -3.15 -2.26 -1.12
C ALA A 75 -2.69 -1.45 0.11
N SER A 76 -1.39 -1.43 0.42
CA SER A 76 -0.83 -0.87 1.65
C SER A 76 -0.68 0.66 1.54
N MET A 77 0.51 1.21 1.81
CA MET A 77 0.81 2.64 1.73
C MET A 77 0.45 3.24 0.36
N GLY A 78 0.46 2.42 -0.70
CA GLY A 78 0.01 2.84 -2.03
C GLY A 78 -1.46 3.26 -2.09
N ALA A 79 -2.35 2.53 -1.42
CA ALA A 79 -3.77 2.87 -1.38
C ALA A 79 -4.02 4.16 -0.60
N LEU A 80 -3.39 4.31 0.56
CA LEU A 80 -3.42 5.52 1.38
C LEU A 80 -2.98 6.74 0.56
N ARG A 81 -1.79 6.67 -0.05
CA ARG A 81 -1.25 7.76 -0.86
C ARG A 81 -2.10 8.06 -2.09
N ALA A 82 -2.73 7.05 -2.69
CA ALA A 82 -3.68 7.26 -3.77
C ALA A 82 -4.91 8.05 -3.31
N ALA A 83 -5.50 7.75 -2.16
CA ALA A 83 -6.65 8.49 -1.63
C ALA A 83 -6.30 9.97 -1.39
N GLU A 84 -5.14 10.23 -0.78
CA GLU A 84 -4.69 11.60 -0.50
C GLU A 84 -4.30 12.37 -1.77
N CYS A 85 -3.72 11.69 -2.76
CA CYS A 85 -3.23 12.30 -4.00
C CYS A 85 -4.24 12.22 -5.17
N GLN A 86 -5.40 11.61 -4.97
CA GLN A 86 -6.46 11.49 -5.98
C GLN A 86 -6.87 12.86 -6.55
N PRO A 87 -7.05 13.93 -5.76
CA PRO A 87 -7.40 15.26 -6.30
C PRO A 87 -6.37 15.83 -7.28
N PHE A 88 -5.14 15.31 -7.28
CA PHE A 88 -4.06 15.74 -8.15
C PHE A 88 -3.82 14.81 -9.34
N GLY A 89 -4.59 13.73 -9.46
CA GLY A 89 -4.56 12.80 -10.60
C GLY A 89 -3.87 11.46 -10.34
N MET A 90 -3.52 11.12 -9.10
CA MET A 90 -3.14 9.74 -8.77
C MET A 90 -4.35 8.82 -8.89
N VAL A 91 -4.17 7.63 -9.48
CA VAL A 91 -5.23 6.64 -9.64
C VAL A 91 -5.17 5.64 -8.50
N GLY A 92 -6.25 5.49 -7.74
CA GLY A 92 -6.37 4.46 -6.72
C GLY A 92 -7.08 3.20 -7.23
N VAL A 93 -6.68 2.03 -6.72
CA VAL A 93 -7.26 0.74 -7.11
C VAL A 93 -7.50 -0.14 -5.89
N GLY A 94 -8.68 -0.75 -5.86
CA GLY A 94 -9.04 -1.80 -4.90
C GLY A 94 -9.75 -1.29 -3.65
N ARG A 95 -10.13 -2.24 -2.79
CA ARG A 95 -10.96 -1.99 -1.59
C ARG A 95 -10.30 -1.01 -0.63
N ILE A 96 -9.05 -1.23 -0.23
CA ILE A 96 -8.39 -0.36 0.77
C ILE A 96 -8.32 1.10 0.30
N PHE A 97 -8.08 1.34 -1.00
CA PHE A 97 -8.14 2.69 -1.55
C PHE A 97 -9.55 3.28 -1.43
N ASN A 98 -10.59 2.52 -1.81
CA ASN A 98 -11.97 2.99 -1.72
C ASN A 98 -12.35 3.31 -0.26
N ASP A 99 -11.92 2.48 0.69
CA ASP A 99 -12.20 2.66 2.10
C ASP A 99 -11.52 3.95 2.64
N TYR A 100 -10.31 4.30 2.19
CA TYR A 100 -9.71 5.61 2.49
C TYR A 100 -10.40 6.77 1.74
N ALA A 101 -10.72 6.60 0.46
CA ALA A 101 -11.33 7.64 -0.36
C ALA A 101 -12.75 8.00 0.11
N SER A 102 -13.48 7.06 0.70
CA SER A 102 -14.79 7.27 1.33
C SER A 102 -14.70 7.83 2.75
N GLY A 103 -13.53 7.76 3.38
CA GLY A 103 -13.32 8.10 4.79
C GLY A 103 -13.74 7.00 5.77
N GLU A 104 -14.01 5.78 5.31
CA GLU A 104 -14.17 4.61 6.20
C GLU A 104 -12.86 4.28 6.93
N LEU A 105 -11.72 4.45 6.25
CA LEU A 105 -10.39 4.46 6.85
C LEU A 105 -9.86 5.90 6.87
N VAL A 106 -9.20 6.26 7.97
CA VAL A 106 -8.61 7.59 8.16
C VAL A 106 -7.19 7.50 8.73
N ASP A 107 -6.89 6.46 9.50
CA ASP A 107 -5.60 6.33 10.19
C ASP A 107 -4.57 5.68 9.26
N ASP A 108 -3.38 6.29 9.15
CA ASP A 108 -2.24 5.73 8.43
C ASP A 108 -1.82 4.36 9.03
N ALA A 109 -2.04 4.17 10.34
CA ALA A 109 -1.77 2.92 11.03
C ALA A 109 -2.60 1.74 10.50
N ASP A 110 -3.72 1.99 9.82
CA ASP A 110 -4.59 0.92 9.35
C ASP A 110 -3.92 0.02 8.30
N VAL A 111 -2.99 0.57 7.51
CA VAL A 111 -2.17 -0.15 6.52
C VAL A 111 -0.72 -0.34 6.92
N ALA A 112 -0.33 0.11 8.12
CA ALA A 112 1.03 0.01 8.60
C ALA A 112 1.43 -1.46 8.80
N LEU A 113 2.55 -1.84 8.18
CA LEU A 113 3.11 -3.19 8.23
C LEU A 113 4.62 -3.08 8.43
N LEU A 114 5.13 -3.69 9.49
CA LEU A 114 6.56 -3.93 9.63
C LEU A 114 6.91 -5.22 8.91
N HIS A 115 7.99 -5.18 8.15
CA HIS A 115 8.51 -6.33 7.42
C HIS A 115 10.01 -6.47 7.62
N GLY A 116 10.51 -7.69 7.42
CA GLY A 116 11.95 -7.95 7.36
C GLY A 116 12.60 -7.23 6.17
N PRO A 117 13.94 -7.18 6.13
CA PRO A 117 14.64 -6.57 5.02
C PRO A 117 14.58 -7.46 3.77
N MET A 118 15.13 -6.96 2.66
CA MET A 118 15.04 -7.61 1.34
C MET A 118 15.63 -9.02 1.33
N GLU A 119 16.69 -9.25 2.10
CA GLU A 119 17.39 -10.54 2.23
C GLU A 119 16.47 -11.65 2.79
N TYR A 120 15.39 -11.27 3.47
CA TYR A 120 14.34 -12.16 3.96
C TYR A 120 13.03 -12.03 3.18
N GLY A 121 13.07 -11.46 1.97
CA GLY A 121 11.93 -11.34 1.07
C GLY A 121 10.81 -10.44 1.58
N PHE A 122 11.14 -9.43 2.41
CA PHE A 122 10.15 -8.55 3.03
C PHE A 122 9.08 -9.28 3.84
N ARG A 123 9.44 -10.37 4.52
CA ARG A 123 8.49 -11.14 5.31
C ARG A 123 7.78 -10.25 6.34
N PRO A 124 6.43 -10.25 6.41
CA PRO A 124 5.69 -9.49 7.42
C PRO A 124 6.09 -9.91 8.84
N ILE A 125 6.29 -8.91 9.70
CA ILE A 125 6.57 -9.04 11.13
C ILE A 125 5.29 -8.71 11.92
N THR A 126 4.52 -7.72 11.47
CA THR A 126 3.23 -7.35 12.06
C THR A 126 2.06 -7.63 11.12
N LEU A 127 0.83 -7.49 11.63
CA LEU A 127 -0.41 -7.64 10.87
C LEU A 127 -1.16 -6.29 10.82
N PRO A 128 -1.46 -5.74 9.63
CA PRO A 128 -2.21 -4.49 9.50
C PRO A 128 -3.66 -4.63 9.95
N MET A 129 -4.24 -3.53 10.44
CA MET A 129 -5.66 -3.52 10.86
C MET A 129 -6.61 -3.82 9.70
N VAL A 130 -6.30 -3.39 8.47
CA VAL A 130 -7.12 -3.75 7.29
C VAL A 130 -7.20 -5.26 7.07
N ASN A 131 -6.13 -6.01 7.37
CA ASN A 131 -6.13 -7.47 7.28
C ASN A 131 -6.97 -8.09 8.40
N ILE A 132 -6.89 -7.54 9.61
CA ILE A 132 -7.68 -7.98 10.76
C ILE A 132 -9.16 -7.79 10.48
N ARG A 133 -9.58 -6.59 10.04
CA ARG A 133 -10.98 -6.30 9.68
C ARG A 133 -11.48 -7.20 8.57
N ALA A 134 -10.69 -7.38 7.50
CA ALA A 134 -11.07 -8.26 6.40
C ALA A 134 -11.25 -9.72 6.87
N THR A 135 -10.39 -10.19 7.78
CA THR A 135 -10.48 -11.54 8.36
C THR A 135 -11.71 -11.68 9.24
N LEU A 136 -11.95 -10.73 10.14
CA LEU A 136 -13.13 -10.74 11.02
C LEU A 136 -14.43 -10.69 10.22
N LYS A 137 -14.51 -9.82 9.20
CA LYS A 137 -15.65 -9.76 8.27
C LYS A 137 -15.90 -11.10 7.59
N ALA A 138 -14.85 -11.79 7.14
CA ALA A 138 -14.98 -13.11 6.52
C ALA A 138 -15.43 -14.20 7.51
N LEU A 139 -15.06 -14.09 8.79
CA LEU A 139 -15.52 -14.99 9.85
C LEU A 139 -16.97 -14.72 10.26
N GLU A 140 -17.39 -13.45 10.31
CA GLU A 140 -18.79 -13.04 10.49
C GLU A 140 -19.68 -13.58 9.36
N ASP A 141 -19.25 -13.41 8.10
CA ASP A 141 -19.99 -13.88 6.92
C ASP A 141 -20.15 -15.42 6.90
N ARG A 142 -19.21 -16.12 7.53
CA ARG A 142 -19.25 -17.58 7.73
C ARG A 142 -19.97 -18.01 9.01
N GLN A 143 -20.51 -17.07 9.77
CA GLN A 143 -21.18 -17.29 11.05
C GLN A 143 -20.31 -18.00 12.09
N ILE A 144 -18.98 -17.85 11.97
CA ILE A 144 -18.02 -18.37 12.95
C ILE A 144 -17.95 -17.40 14.13
N PHE A 145 -17.96 -16.09 13.85
CA PHE A 145 -18.04 -15.01 14.84
C PHE A 145 -19.39 -14.30 14.73
N THR A 146 -19.93 -13.89 15.87
CA THR A 146 -20.97 -12.88 15.94
C THR A 146 -20.39 -11.48 15.71
N LYS A 147 -21.26 -10.51 15.40
CA LYS A 147 -20.84 -9.12 15.25
C LYS A 147 -20.16 -8.57 16.52
N VAL A 148 -20.69 -8.95 17.69
CA VAL A 148 -20.17 -8.50 18.99
C VAL A 148 -18.76 -9.04 19.23
N GLU A 149 -18.51 -10.32 18.94
CA GLU A 149 -17.18 -10.91 19.08
C GLU A 149 -16.19 -10.24 18.12
N ALA A 150 -16.57 -10.05 16.86
CA ALA A 150 -15.71 -9.38 15.88
C ALA A 150 -15.35 -7.94 16.30
N ASP A 151 -16.31 -7.16 16.77
CA ASP A 151 -16.06 -5.80 17.25
C ASP A 151 -15.15 -5.79 18.49
N GLU A 152 -15.28 -6.77 19.39
CA GLU A 152 -14.40 -6.92 20.55
C GLU A 152 -12.97 -7.26 20.13
N PHE A 153 -12.78 -8.19 19.19
CA PHE A 153 -11.46 -8.54 18.65
C PHE A 153 -10.81 -7.35 17.94
N GLU A 154 -11.55 -6.59 17.14
CA GLU A 154 -11.02 -5.39 16.49
C GLU A 154 -10.56 -4.36 17.53
N ARG A 155 -11.35 -4.14 18.59
CA ARG A 155 -11.00 -3.20 19.66
C ARG A 155 -9.70 -3.62 20.37
N ILE A 156 -9.52 -4.91 20.66
CA ILE A 156 -8.31 -5.43 21.30
C ILE A 156 -7.11 -5.30 20.37
N ALA A 157 -7.28 -5.50 19.06
CA ALA A 157 -6.17 -5.37 18.12
C ALA A 157 -5.64 -3.94 17.97
N ARG A 158 -6.40 -2.93 18.40
CA ARG A 158 -6.00 -1.51 18.37
C ARG A 158 -5.22 -1.04 19.61
N THR A 159 -5.20 -1.82 20.69
CA THR A 159 -4.50 -1.48 21.94
C THR A 159 -3.06 -1.96 21.92
#